data_AF-A0AAV4KH90-F1
#
_entry.id   AF-A0AAV4KH90-F1
#
_cell.length_a   1.000
_cell.length_b   1.000
_cell.length_c   1.000
_cell.angle_alpha   90.00
_cell.angle_beta   90.00
_cell.angle_gamma   90.00
#
_symmetry.space_group_name_H-M   'P 1'
#
loop_
_entity.id
_entity.type
_entity.pdbx_description
1 polymer ?
#
loop_
_entity_poly.entity_id
_entity_poly.type
_entity_poly.pdbx_seq_one_letter_code
_entity_poly.pdbx_strand_id
1 'polypeptide(L)'
;MSPSPDVRPGAVPPARAEGPARGAPTLVRPLDDGPMLVEGPVDVVMPDGSVRHCERPMVALCTCRRSKRAPFCDTSHRHRQRRPRPAADSPEDPTP
;
A
#
# COMPACT_ATOMS: atom_id res chain seq x y z
N MET A 1 20.15 44.31 -10.11
CA MET A 1 19.76 42.93 -10.42
C MET A 1 19.83 42.14 -9.13
N SER A 2 18.69 41.98 -8.47
CA SER A 2 18.58 41.27 -7.19
C SER A 2 18.60 39.76 -7.43
N PRO A 3 19.43 38.97 -6.75
CA PRO A 3 19.23 37.53 -6.70
C PRO A 3 18.27 37.19 -5.55
N SER A 4 17.14 36.57 -5.88
CA SER A 4 16.36 35.70 -4.99
C SER A 4 16.36 34.31 -5.63
N PRO A 5 16.44 33.21 -4.85
CA PRO A 5 15.28 32.82 -4.06
C PRO A 5 15.57 32.23 -2.67
N ASP A 6 14.70 32.59 -1.73
CA ASP A 6 14.04 31.73 -0.76
C ASP A 6 14.63 30.32 -0.55
N VAL A 7 15.37 30.16 0.54
CA VAL A 7 15.59 28.84 1.15
C VAL A 7 14.25 28.37 1.70
N ARG A 8 13.61 27.42 1.01
CA ARG A 8 12.44 26.71 1.55
C ARG A 8 12.85 25.96 2.82
N PRO A 9 12.11 26.05 3.94
CA PRO A 9 12.36 25.18 5.07
C PRO A 9 12.13 23.73 4.63
N GLY A 10 13.15 22.89 4.80
CA GLY A 10 13.07 21.46 4.56
C GLY A 10 11.92 20.86 5.37
N ALA A 11 11.16 19.98 4.72
CA ALA A 11 10.16 19.18 5.41
C ALA A 11 10.82 18.52 6.62
N VAL A 12 10.35 18.86 7.81
CA VAL A 12 10.75 18.18 9.03
C VAL A 12 10.39 16.72 8.82
N PRO A 13 11.34 15.77 8.86
CA PRO A 13 10.99 14.36 8.83
C PRO A 13 10.01 14.13 9.98
N PRO A 14 8.88 13.43 9.77
CA PRO A 14 7.95 13.18 10.86
C PRO A 14 8.75 12.59 12.02
N ALA A 15 8.53 13.15 13.21
CA ALA A 15 9.06 12.58 14.44
C ALA A 15 8.80 11.08 14.37
N ARG A 16 9.88 10.29 14.42
CA ARG A 16 9.82 8.84 14.25
C ARG A 16 8.70 8.34 15.15
N ALA A 17 7.55 7.98 14.56
CA ALA A 17 6.55 7.22 15.29
C ALA A 17 7.32 6.03 15.85
N GLU A 18 7.29 5.85 17.17
CA GLU A 18 7.80 4.64 17.77
C GLU A 18 7.13 3.49 17.04
N GLY A 19 7.87 2.85 16.15
CA GLY A 19 7.34 1.79 15.29
C GLY A 19 6.77 0.67 16.16
N PRO A 20 5.93 -0.21 15.59
CA PRO A 20 5.43 -1.37 16.34
C PRO A 20 6.60 -2.06 17.04
N ALA A 21 6.39 -2.42 18.31
CA ALA A 21 7.42 -3.02 19.16
C ALA A 21 8.16 -4.11 18.36
N ARG A 22 9.48 -3.93 18.19
CA ARG A 22 10.34 -4.87 17.44
C ARG A 22 10.07 -6.29 17.93
N GLY A 23 9.51 -7.15 17.08
CA GLY A 23 9.39 -8.58 17.39
C GLY A 23 8.21 -9.32 16.75
N ALA A 24 7.09 -8.66 16.48
CA ALA A 24 5.94 -9.32 15.84
C ALA A 24 5.91 -9.06 14.32
N PRO A 25 5.64 -10.08 13.48
CA PRO A 25 5.41 -9.87 12.06
C PRO A 25 4.13 -9.07 11.84
N THR A 26 4.14 -8.14 10.88
CA THR A 26 2.92 -7.49 10.39
C THR A 26 2.23 -8.41 9.39
N LEU A 27 0.93 -8.67 9.58
CA LEU A 27 0.17 -9.46 8.63
C LEU A 27 -0.14 -8.67 7.37
N VAL A 28 0.21 -9.25 6.21
CA VAL A 28 -0.10 -8.71 4.88
C VAL A 28 -0.88 -9.74 4.08
N ARG A 29 -2.07 -9.37 3.62
CA ARG A 29 -2.98 -10.24 2.87
C ARG A 29 -3.25 -9.67 1.47
N PRO A 30 -2.68 -10.24 0.41
CA PRO A 30 -3.09 -9.88 -0.94
C PRO A 30 -4.53 -10.37 -1.21
N LEU A 31 -5.34 -9.55 -1.88
CA LEU A 31 -6.64 -9.96 -2.40
C LEU A 31 -6.56 -10.12 -3.93
N ASP A 32 -7.18 -11.17 -4.46
CA ASP A 32 -7.32 -11.39 -5.90
C ASP A 32 -8.05 -10.20 -6.55
N ASP A 33 -7.43 -9.60 -7.57
CA ASP A 33 -7.87 -8.36 -8.24
C ASP A 33 -8.17 -7.18 -7.28
N GLY A 34 -7.62 -7.23 -6.07
CA GLY A 34 -7.96 -6.34 -4.97
C GLY A 34 -6.73 -5.66 -4.34
N PRO A 35 -6.96 -4.85 -3.29
CA PRO A 35 -5.88 -4.22 -2.55
C PRO A 35 -5.05 -5.24 -1.75
N MET A 36 -3.86 -4.82 -1.32
CA MET A 36 -3.14 -5.48 -0.23
C MET A 36 -3.68 -4.99 1.10
N LEU A 37 -4.08 -5.91 1.95
CA LEU A 37 -4.61 -5.68 3.27
C LEU A 37 -3.48 -5.79 4.30
N VAL A 38 -3.20 -4.72 5.03
CA VAL A 38 -2.09 -4.62 6.00
C VAL A 38 -2.63 -4.25 7.37
N GLU A 39 -2.18 -4.94 8.42
CA GLU A 39 -2.44 -4.52 9.80
C GLU A 39 -1.71 -3.21 10.10
N GLY A 40 -2.47 -2.21 10.55
CA GLY A 40 -1.94 -0.88 10.86
C GLY A 40 -1.65 -0.68 12.35
N PRO A 41 -1.21 0.54 12.74
CA PRO A 41 -1.01 1.71 11.89
C PRO A 41 0.16 1.56 10.92
N VAL A 42 0.15 2.27 9.78
CA VAL A 42 1.23 2.23 8.78
C VAL A 42 1.68 3.61 8.32
N ASP A 43 2.99 3.73 8.08
CA ASP A 43 3.59 4.78 7.28
C ASP A 43 4.00 4.22 5.92
N VAL A 44 3.50 4.82 4.84
CA VAL A 44 3.86 4.43 3.47
C VAL A 44 4.81 5.46 2.88
N VAL A 45 6.05 5.04 2.61
CA VAL A 45 7.03 5.86 1.89
C VAL A 45 6.78 5.76 0.39
N MET A 46 6.57 6.90 -0.25
CA MET A 46 6.34 7.00 -1.70
C MET A 46 7.67 7.17 -2.46
N PRO A 47 7.71 6.89 -3.78
CA PRO A 47 8.92 7.07 -4.58
C PRO A 47 9.47 8.50 -4.61
N ASP A 48 8.63 9.51 -4.38
CA ASP A 48 9.01 10.92 -4.28
C ASP A 48 9.59 11.30 -2.90
N GLY A 49 9.74 10.32 -2.00
CA GLY A 49 10.21 10.52 -0.63
C GLY A 49 9.12 11.00 0.34
N SER A 50 7.90 11.29 -0.13
CA SER A 50 6.81 11.70 0.76
C SER A 50 6.26 10.52 1.56
N VAL A 51 5.81 10.78 2.78
CA VAL A 51 5.20 9.77 3.66
C VAL A 51 3.68 9.95 3.67
N ARG A 52 2.94 8.85 3.65
CA ARG A 52 1.48 8.81 3.85
C ARG A 52 1.15 7.99 5.07
N HIS A 53 0.62 8.65 6.09
CA HIS A 53 0.27 8.05 7.36
C HIS A 53 -1.16 7.48 7.35
N CYS A 54 -1.37 6.35 8.02
CA CYS A 54 -2.70 5.80 8.27
C CYS A 54 -2.76 5.09 9.63
N GLU A 55 -3.58 5.64 10.53
CA GLU A 55 -3.77 5.11 11.90
C GLU A 55 -4.81 3.98 11.97
N ARG A 56 -5.41 3.60 10.83
CA ARG A 56 -6.45 2.58 10.84
C ARG A 56 -5.84 1.22 11.19
N PRO A 57 -6.53 0.40 12.00
CA PRO A 57 -6.04 -0.94 12.36
C PRO A 57 -5.95 -1.88 11.15
N MET A 58 -6.71 -1.59 10.08
CA MET A 58 -6.66 -2.31 8.82
C MET A 58 -6.56 -1.34 7.66
N VAL A 59 -5.48 -1.46 6.89
CA VAL A 59 -5.15 -0.55 5.78
C VAL A 59 -5.19 -1.30 4.46
N ALA A 60 -5.90 -0.74 3.48
CA ALA A 60 -5.98 -1.28 2.14
C ALA A 60 -5.06 -0.48 1.21
N LEU A 61 -3.94 -1.08 0.79
CA LEU A 61 -3.00 -0.50 -0.16
C LEU A 61 -3.41 -0.83 -1.60
N CYS A 62 -3.37 0.18 -2.45
CA CYS A 62 -3.75 0.06 -3.86
C CYS A 62 -2.66 -0.64 -4.67
N THR A 63 -3.02 -1.74 -5.32
CA THR A 63 -2.18 -2.46 -6.30
C THR A 63 -2.58 -2.17 -7.74
N CYS A 64 -3.80 -1.65 -7.96
CA CYS A 64 -4.38 -1.49 -9.30
C CYS A 64 -4.00 -0.19 -10.01
N ARG A 65 -3.29 0.73 -9.33
CA ARG A 65 -2.83 2.05 -9.83
C ARG A 65 -3.93 3.00 -10.34
N ARG A 66 -5.19 2.75 -10.00
CA ARG A 66 -6.34 3.60 -10.41
C ARG A 66 -6.92 4.46 -9.29
N SER A 67 -6.46 4.26 -8.05
CA SER A 67 -6.95 5.01 -6.92
C SER A 67 -6.60 6.48 -7.04
N LYS A 68 -7.58 7.36 -6.84
CA LYS A 68 -7.38 8.81 -6.70
C LYS A 68 -6.82 9.18 -5.34
N ARG A 69 -6.72 8.22 -4.42
CA ARG A 69 -6.20 8.35 -3.06
C ARG A 69 -4.92 7.54 -2.85
N ALA A 70 -4.15 7.30 -3.92
CA ALA A 70 -2.89 6.57 -3.83
C ALA A 70 -2.02 7.11 -2.68
N PRO A 71 -1.41 6.23 -1.86
CA PRO A 71 -1.27 4.78 -2.03
C PRO A 71 -2.47 3.94 -1.55
N PHE A 72 -3.49 4.54 -0.95
CA PHE A 72 -4.62 3.81 -0.37
C PHE A 72 -5.67 3.42 -1.41
N CYS A 73 -6.38 2.32 -1.17
CA CYS A 73 -7.47 1.86 -2.02
C CYS A 73 -8.74 2.71 -1.79
N ASP A 74 -9.34 3.17 -2.88
CA ASP A 74 -10.60 3.93 -2.91
C ASP A 74 -11.72 3.16 -3.65
N THR A 75 -11.58 1.84 -3.76
CA THR A 75 -12.46 0.92 -4.51
C THR A 75 -12.42 1.02 -6.04
N SER A 76 -11.58 1.89 -6.63
CA SER A 76 -11.41 1.98 -8.10
C SER A 76 -11.02 0.66 -8.79
N HIS A 77 -10.51 -0.31 -8.03
CA HIS A 77 -10.18 -1.64 -8.55
C HIS A 77 -11.41 -2.37 -9.14
N ARG A 78 -12.60 -2.14 -8.58
CA ARG A 78 -13.86 -2.83 -8.95
C ARG A 78 -14.31 -2.56 -10.37
N HIS A 79 -13.85 -1.47 -10.98
CA HIS A 79 -14.15 -1.16 -12.38
C HIS A 79 -13.38 -2.05 -13.38
N ARG A 80 -12.52 -2.97 -12.92
CA ARG A 80 -12.02 -4.05 -13.80
C ARG A 80 -13.14 -5.08 -13.96
N GLN A 81 -13.49 -5.40 -15.20
CA GLN A 81 -14.16 -6.67 -15.50
C GLN A 81 -13.26 -7.77 -14.92
N ARG A 82 -13.79 -8.55 -13.96
CA ARG A 82 -13.01 -9.60 -13.30
C ARG A 82 -12.52 -10.56 -14.38
N ARG A 83 -11.20 -10.71 -14.53
CA ARG A 83 -10.70 -11.85 -15.31
C ARG A 83 -10.97 -13.07 -14.44
N PRO A 84 -11.63 -14.13 -14.95
CA PRO A 84 -11.77 -15.36 -14.19
C PRO A 84 -10.38 -15.81 -13.75
N ARG A 85 -10.21 -16.06 -12.45
CA ARG A 85 -9.01 -16.74 -11.96
C ARG A 85 -9.01 -18.11 -12.67
N PRO A 86 -7.94 -18.50 -13.38
CA PRO A 86 -7.86 -19.88 -13.84
C PRO A 86 -8.09 -20.77 -12.61
N ALA A 87 -8.98 -21.76 -12.76
CA ALA A 87 -9.17 -22.76 -11.72
C ALA A 87 -7.78 -23.28 -11.37
N ALA A 88 -7.42 -23.23 -10.08
CA ALA A 88 -6.16 -23.81 -9.65
C ALA A 88 -6.16 -25.25 -10.16
N ASP A 89 -5.14 -25.62 -10.94
CA ASP A 89 -4.97 -26.97 -11.43
C ASP A 89 -5.07 -27.91 -10.21
N SER A 90 -6.16 -28.67 -10.14
CA SER A 90 -6.22 -29.82 -9.26
C SER A 90 -5.08 -30.74 -9.70
N PRO A 91 -4.21 -31.22 -8.80
CA PRO A 91 -3.29 -32.28 -9.18
C PRO A 91 -4.17 -33.49 -9.54
N GLU A 92 -4.32 -33.76 -10.84
CA GLU A 92 -4.82 -35.05 -11.29
C GLU A 92 -3.77 -36.08 -10.86
N ASP A 93 -4.21 -36.98 -9.99
CA ASP A 93 -3.44 -38.14 -9.52
C ASP A 93 -3.12 -39.01 -10.75
N PRO A 94 -1.84 -39.19 -11.14
CA PRO A 94 -1.52 -40.11 -12.22
C PRO A 94 -1.83 -41.53 -11.74
N THR A 95 -3.01 -42.04 -12.13
CA THR A 95 -3.38 -43.44 -11.91
C THR A 95 -2.39 -44.33 -12.70
N PRO A 96 -1.81 -45.38 -12.08
CA PRO A 96 -0.81 -46.24 -12.71
C PRO A 96 -1.35 -47.06 -13.88
#